data_AF-A0A0Q8NLN4-F1
#
_entry.id   AF-A0A0Q8NLN4-F1
#
_cell.length_a   1.000
_cell.length_b   1.000
_cell.length_c   1.000
_cell.angle_alpha   90.00
_cell.angle_beta   90.00
_cell.angle_gamma   90.00
#
_symmetry.space_group_name_H-M   'P 1'
#
loop_
_entity.id
_entity.type
_entity.pdbx_description
1 polymer ?
#
loop_
_entity_poly.entity_id
_entity_poly.type
_entity_poly.pdbx_seq_one_letter_code
_entity_poly.pdbx_strand_id
1 'polypeptide(L)'
;MQRDLIDGVPVLWAEAPGPLEAVLIFGCGASDETFRTLGVTHLVEHLAMSTLPRLHHDHNASVDLNLTQFTATGRPEQVVEFLAKVCEALGALPLERIEREAGVLAAENGAVTDPTTAELLSSRFGTQGPGLASFPGPGPDRIPVEAVTELAARYFHSGNAALVLTGPPPAGLRLPLPAGERPDRSAAHPARQVGPSWQQADVPGPGLALSCDLDDPAMHLALNLLRQRLTELVRHQHGLSYDVGGDVVHAGPAWGERVICLDAREGQEQRVAELLWQEAVRLATENATEAELAEEVEGAREVFEDPRSVVYELGEAAGEFLLGGTYRPASDRLEAMRRVTPDGLRTAFAAALRSALLVVPLDTEVALRLPDGAELTRYRCADAAELPRGGQEFRPSLKDRLRYAAARKTRLVVTDEGLWSSQSDGSVHHLPFTDVVGVEQRGPGRMVFGRGNCWMPVLPDVFQGIAPAVRAIDAAVPAALRYPASGFNSED
;
A
#
# COMPACT_ATOMS: atom_id res chain seq x y z
N MET A 1 -29.62 6.84 -1.14
CA MET A 1 -28.66 7.58 -0.30
C MET A 1 -29.20 8.98 -0.03
N GLN A 2 -29.24 9.38 1.23
CA GLN A 2 -29.55 10.73 1.69
C GLN A 2 -28.25 11.45 2.12
N ARG A 3 -28.28 12.78 2.15
CA ARG A 3 -27.12 13.62 2.48
C ARG A 3 -27.51 14.73 3.44
N ASP A 4 -26.76 14.86 4.51
CA ASP A 4 -26.86 15.93 5.51
C ASP A 4 -25.49 16.59 5.73
N LEU A 5 -25.48 17.68 6.51
CA LEU A 5 -24.26 18.37 6.92
C LEU A 5 -24.33 18.66 8.43
N ILE A 6 -23.40 18.09 9.20
CA ILE A 6 -23.34 18.25 10.67
C ILE A 6 -21.98 18.79 11.05
N ASP A 7 -21.94 19.95 11.69
CA ASP A 7 -20.71 20.64 12.10
C ASP A 7 -19.65 20.80 10.97
N GLY A 8 -20.12 20.95 9.73
CA GLY A 8 -19.26 21.09 8.54
C GLY A 8 -18.79 19.77 7.93
N VAL A 9 -19.16 18.61 8.51
CA VAL A 9 -18.85 17.27 7.99
C VAL A 9 -20.05 16.76 7.17
N PRO A 10 -19.85 16.37 5.89
CA PRO A 10 -20.87 15.70 5.11
C PRO A 10 -21.26 14.36 5.74
N VAL A 11 -22.57 14.12 5.86
CA VAL A 11 -23.12 12.87 6.40
C VAL A 11 -23.91 12.16 5.32
N LEU A 12 -23.45 10.98 4.90
CA LEU A 12 -24.11 10.11 3.94
C LEU A 12 -24.83 9.01 4.69
N TRP A 13 -26.10 8.79 4.38
CA TRP A 13 -26.84 7.73 5.05
C TRP A 13 -27.89 7.06 4.18
N ALA A 14 -28.21 5.83 4.55
CA ALA A 14 -29.32 5.06 4.01
C ALA A 14 -29.76 4.05 5.07
N GLU A 15 -31.05 3.72 5.06
CA GLU A 15 -31.60 2.76 6.02
C GLU A 15 -31.13 1.34 5.66
N ALA A 16 -30.50 0.65 6.60
CA ALA A 16 -30.08 -0.75 6.47
C ALA A 16 -30.51 -1.57 7.69
N PRO A 17 -30.49 -2.91 7.63
CA PRO A 17 -30.78 -3.75 8.78
C PRO A 17 -29.85 -3.42 9.95
N GLY A 18 -30.44 -3.21 11.14
CA GLY A 18 -29.70 -2.78 12.32
C GLY A 18 -28.76 -3.84 12.90
N PRO A 19 -27.93 -3.49 13.92
CA PRO A 19 -27.84 -2.20 14.65
C PRO A 19 -27.34 -1.00 13.82
N LEU A 20 -27.45 0.22 14.36
CA LEU A 20 -26.90 1.42 13.70
C LEU A 20 -25.38 1.31 13.65
N GLU A 21 -24.83 1.46 12.46
CA GLU A 21 -23.41 1.47 12.18
C GLU A 21 -23.03 2.87 11.68
N ALA A 22 -21.90 3.36 12.18
CA ALA A 22 -21.33 4.64 11.82
C ALA A 22 -19.86 4.49 11.47
N VAL A 23 -19.44 5.13 10.39
CA VAL A 23 -18.03 5.17 9.96
C VAL A 23 -17.65 6.63 9.72
N LEU A 24 -16.80 7.18 10.60
CA LEU A 24 -16.17 8.48 10.39
C LEU A 24 -14.88 8.27 9.59
N ILE A 25 -14.85 8.79 8.37
CA ILE A 25 -13.79 8.56 7.39
C ILE A 25 -13.04 9.87 7.16
N PHE A 26 -11.72 9.81 7.23
CA PHE A 26 -10.81 10.87 6.85
C PHE A 26 -10.10 10.50 5.55
N GLY A 27 -10.00 11.48 4.65
CA GLY A 27 -9.25 11.33 3.41
C GLY A 27 -7.76 11.44 3.68
N CYS A 28 -7.17 10.50 4.41
CA CYS A 28 -5.73 10.36 4.58
C CYS A 28 -5.35 8.94 5.02
N GLY A 29 -4.20 8.45 4.56
CA GLY A 29 -3.64 7.17 4.97
C GLY A 29 -2.12 7.15 4.80
N ALA A 30 -1.52 5.97 4.80
CA ALA A 30 -0.06 5.84 4.71
C ALA A 30 0.56 6.49 3.45
N SER A 31 -0.21 6.63 2.36
CA SER A 31 0.25 7.29 1.12
C SER A 31 0.45 8.80 1.26
N ASP A 32 -0.13 9.41 2.30
CA ASP A 32 0.01 10.85 2.58
C ASP A 32 1.24 11.18 3.43
N GLU A 33 1.98 10.16 3.85
CA GLU A 33 3.14 10.29 4.71
C GLU A 33 4.44 10.45 3.92
N THR A 34 5.54 10.60 4.64
CA THR A 34 6.89 10.52 4.09
C THR A 34 7.60 9.31 4.69
N PHE A 35 8.67 8.83 4.06
CA PHE A 35 9.48 7.76 4.64
C PHE A 35 9.91 8.05 6.09
N ARG A 36 10.18 9.32 6.43
CA ARG A 36 10.63 9.75 7.77
C ARG A 36 9.52 9.89 8.80
N THR A 37 8.28 9.88 8.38
CA THR A 37 7.09 9.97 9.23
C THR A 37 6.21 8.74 9.07
N LEU A 38 6.70 7.68 8.41
CA LEU A 38 5.89 6.51 8.10
C LEU A 38 5.38 5.85 9.40
N GLY A 39 4.06 5.66 9.51
CA GLY A 39 3.34 5.21 10.70
C GLY A 39 2.71 6.34 11.53
N VAL A 40 2.87 7.61 11.16
CA VAL A 40 2.35 8.75 11.95
C VAL A 40 0.83 8.79 11.98
N THR A 41 0.15 8.41 10.91
CA THR A 41 -1.33 8.37 10.83
C THR A 41 -1.88 7.31 11.76
N HIS A 42 -1.24 6.13 11.80
CA HIS A 42 -1.58 5.05 12.73
C HIS A 42 -1.35 5.47 14.18
N LEU A 43 -0.28 6.21 14.46
CA LEU A 43 -0.05 6.81 15.78
C LEU A 43 -1.13 7.84 16.16
N VAL A 44 -1.59 8.69 15.25
CA VAL A 44 -2.70 9.62 15.50
C VAL A 44 -3.99 8.86 15.82
N GLU A 45 -4.27 7.79 15.09
CA GLU A 45 -5.43 6.92 15.32
C GLU A 45 -5.40 6.30 16.73
N HIS A 46 -4.27 5.71 17.13
CA HIS A 46 -4.07 5.18 18.47
C HIS A 46 -4.24 6.23 19.56
N LEU A 47 -3.66 7.42 19.37
CA LEU A 47 -3.77 8.51 20.34
C LEU A 47 -5.24 8.90 20.53
N ALA A 48 -6.03 8.98 19.45
CA ALA A 48 -7.45 9.27 19.52
C ALA A 48 -8.23 8.14 20.23
N MET A 49 -8.02 6.88 19.82
CA MET A 49 -8.69 5.72 20.40
C MET A 49 -8.34 5.50 21.87
N SER A 50 -7.13 5.85 22.30
CA SER A 50 -6.69 5.72 23.70
C SER A 50 -7.53 6.55 24.68
N THR A 51 -8.20 7.60 24.20
CA THR A 51 -9.04 8.48 25.04
C THR A 51 -10.41 7.88 25.37
N LEU A 52 -10.81 6.84 24.64
CA LEU A 52 -12.11 6.21 24.81
C LEU A 52 -12.20 5.51 26.18
N PRO A 53 -13.35 5.60 26.88
CA PRO A 53 -13.57 4.81 28.07
C PRO A 53 -13.72 3.33 27.67
N ARG A 54 -13.92 2.46 28.66
CA ARG A 54 -14.36 1.10 28.37
C ARG A 54 -15.75 1.12 27.70
N LEU A 55 -15.80 0.79 26.43
CA LEU A 55 -17.03 0.64 25.66
C LEU A 55 -17.45 -0.84 25.62
N HIS A 56 -18.76 -1.08 25.53
CA HIS A 56 -19.37 -2.42 25.45
C HIS A 56 -20.05 -2.70 24.12
N HIS A 57 -19.99 -1.74 23.19
CA HIS A 57 -20.49 -1.87 21.84
C HIS A 57 -19.31 -2.07 20.89
N ASP A 58 -19.57 -2.61 19.70
CA ASP A 58 -18.54 -2.86 18.72
C ASP A 58 -18.01 -1.53 18.19
N HIS A 59 -16.70 -1.36 18.27
CA HIS A 59 -16.00 -0.18 17.78
C HIS A 59 -14.62 -0.60 17.31
N ASN A 60 -14.12 0.09 16.30
CA ASN A 60 -12.79 -0.15 15.75
C ASN A 60 -12.25 1.14 15.13
N ALA A 61 -10.97 1.15 14.82
CA ALA A 61 -10.39 2.10 13.89
C ALA A 61 -9.44 1.36 12.96
N SER A 62 -9.15 1.97 11.81
CA SER A 62 -8.22 1.42 10.84
C SER A 62 -7.59 2.51 10.00
N VAL A 63 -6.32 2.30 9.66
CA VAL A 63 -5.57 3.10 8.69
C VAL A 63 -5.24 2.23 7.49
N ASP A 64 -5.70 2.64 6.31
CA ASP A 64 -5.29 2.03 5.04
C ASP A 64 -4.34 2.98 4.27
N LEU A 65 -4.12 2.70 2.98
CA LEU A 65 -3.23 3.51 2.14
C LEU A 65 -3.73 4.94 1.92
N ASN A 66 -5.04 5.18 1.87
CA ASN A 66 -5.64 6.45 1.44
C ASN A 66 -6.66 7.03 2.43
N LEU A 67 -7.23 6.20 3.31
CA LEU A 67 -8.30 6.54 4.25
C LEU A 67 -7.95 6.09 5.68
N THR A 68 -8.47 6.84 6.64
CA THR A 68 -8.45 6.51 8.07
C THR A 68 -9.88 6.50 8.56
N GLN A 69 -10.29 5.44 9.26
CA GLN A 69 -11.68 5.19 9.60
C GLN A 69 -11.83 4.94 11.10
N PHE A 70 -12.89 5.50 11.69
CA PHE A 70 -13.32 5.20 13.04
C PHE A 70 -14.76 4.68 12.97
N THR A 71 -14.96 3.43 13.38
CA THR A 71 -16.22 2.71 13.25
C THR A 71 -16.84 2.43 14.61
N ALA A 72 -18.16 2.59 14.71
CA ALA A 72 -18.92 2.16 15.87
C ALA A 72 -20.29 1.61 15.45
N THR A 73 -20.68 0.51 16.08
CA THR A 73 -21.93 -0.19 15.82
C THR A 73 -22.69 -0.42 17.13
N GLY A 74 -23.93 0.06 17.22
CA GLY A 74 -24.70 -0.06 18.46
C GLY A 74 -25.99 0.77 18.49
N ARG A 75 -26.38 1.20 19.70
CA ARG A 75 -27.52 2.09 19.88
C ARG A 75 -27.14 3.53 19.50
N PRO A 76 -28.10 4.35 19.01
CA PRO A 76 -27.82 5.72 18.56
C PRO A 76 -27.03 6.57 19.56
N GLU A 77 -27.35 6.51 20.86
CA GLU A 77 -26.64 7.26 21.89
C GLU A 77 -25.19 6.81 22.10
N GLN A 78 -24.89 5.52 21.86
CA GLN A 78 -23.53 4.99 21.96
C GLN A 78 -22.66 5.46 20.79
N VAL A 79 -23.23 5.46 19.59
CA VAL A 79 -22.60 5.99 18.38
C VAL A 79 -22.30 7.48 18.53
N VAL A 80 -23.26 8.27 19.03
CA VAL A 80 -23.06 9.70 19.29
C VAL A 80 -21.93 9.95 20.29
N GLU A 81 -21.89 9.19 21.40
CA GLU A 81 -20.83 9.33 22.40
C GLU A 81 -19.44 8.97 21.84
N PHE A 82 -19.36 7.89 21.06
CA PHE A 82 -18.11 7.47 20.41
C PHE A 82 -17.59 8.54 19.46
N LEU A 83 -18.42 9.00 18.52
CA LEU A 83 -18.04 9.99 17.51
C LEU A 83 -17.61 11.31 18.16
N ALA A 84 -18.35 11.78 19.17
CA ALA A 84 -17.99 13.01 19.88
C ALA A 84 -16.60 12.90 20.53
N LYS A 85 -16.30 11.78 21.21
CA LYS A 85 -15.00 11.57 21.87
C LYS A 85 -13.85 11.45 20.88
N VAL A 86 -14.04 10.73 19.78
CA VAL A 86 -13.04 10.63 18.72
C VAL A 86 -12.75 12.03 18.15
N CYS A 87 -13.78 12.81 17.80
CA CYS A 87 -13.60 14.16 17.28
C CYS A 87 -12.91 15.11 18.29
N GLU A 88 -13.28 15.05 19.56
CA GLU A 88 -12.64 15.83 20.64
C GLU A 88 -11.15 15.47 20.78
N ALA A 89 -10.82 14.17 20.76
CA ALA A 89 -9.45 13.69 20.84
C ALA A 89 -8.62 14.11 19.63
N LEU A 90 -9.17 14.04 18.41
CA LEU A 90 -8.49 14.50 17.19
C LEU A 90 -8.25 16.01 17.20
N GLY A 91 -9.13 16.80 17.81
CA GLY A 91 -8.93 18.23 18.00
C GLY A 91 -7.91 18.60 19.08
N ALA A 92 -7.61 17.67 20.00
CA ALA A 92 -6.67 17.87 21.10
C ALA A 92 -6.02 16.54 21.51
N LEU A 93 -5.07 16.08 20.67
CA LEU A 93 -4.42 14.78 20.86
C LEU A 93 -3.67 14.68 22.20
N PRO A 94 -3.74 13.54 22.91
CA PRO A 94 -3.03 13.31 24.17
C PRO A 94 -1.54 13.00 23.93
N LEU A 95 -0.77 13.99 23.50
CA LEU A 95 0.64 13.83 23.09
C LEU A 95 1.54 13.22 24.18
N GLU A 96 1.18 13.38 25.46
CA GLU A 96 1.89 12.75 26.58
C GLU A 96 1.83 11.21 26.55
N ARG A 97 0.96 10.62 25.74
CA ARG A 97 0.82 9.16 25.59
C ARG A 97 1.65 8.56 24.46
N ILE A 98 2.32 9.37 23.64
CA ILE A 98 3.06 8.90 22.47
C ILE A 98 4.00 7.74 22.81
N GLU A 99 4.78 7.84 23.88
CA GLU A 99 5.73 6.77 24.26
C GLU A 99 5.02 5.43 24.55
N ARG A 100 3.87 5.49 25.22
CA ARG A 100 3.06 4.32 25.54
C ARG A 100 2.45 3.71 24.29
N GLU A 101 1.78 4.53 23.48
CA GLU A 101 1.08 4.05 22.29
C GLU A 101 2.06 3.57 21.21
N ALA A 102 3.26 4.15 21.13
CA ALA A 102 4.32 3.64 20.27
C ALA A 102 4.74 2.20 20.65
N GLY A 103 4.78 1.88 21.94
CA GLY A 103 5.05 0.52 22.40
C GLY A 103 3.91 -0.47 22.12
N VAL A 104 2.65 0.00 22.16
CA VAL A 104 1.48 -0.81 21.76
C VAL A 104 1.54 -1.08 20.25
N LEU A 105 1.73 -0.04 19.45
CA LEU A 105 1.87 -0.13 17.99
C LEU A 105 2.99 -1.07 17.57
N ALA A 106 4.13 -1.05 18.25
CA ALA A 106 5.21 -1.95 17.90
C ALA A 106 4.92 -3.43 18.22
N ALA A 107 4.04 -3.70 19.18
CA ALA A 107 3.55 -5.05 19.45
C ALA A 107 2.44 -5.47 18.48
N GLU A 108 1.71 -4.52 17.91
CA GLU A 108 0.72 -4.73 16.87
C GLU A 108 1.44 -4.88 15.52
N ASN A 109 1.65 -6.12 15.09
CA ASN A 109 2.24 -6.41 13.78
C ASN A 109 1.21 -6.15 12.65
N GLY A 110 0.78 -4.90 12.51
CA GLY A 110 -0.21 -4.44 11.55
C GLY A 110 0.44 -3.96 10.26
N ALA A 111 -0.10 -4.40 9.11
CA ALA A 111 0.25 -3.89 7.80
C ALA A 111 -0.94 -3.10 7.22
N VAL A 112 -0.65 -2.03 6.49
CA VAL A 112 -1.68 -1.19 5.84
C VAL A 112 -2.29 -1.83 4.59
N THR A 113 -1.68 -2.92 4.10
CA THR A 113 -2.13 -3.73 2.96
C THR A 113 -1.39 -5.09 2.98
N ASP A 114 -1.75 -6.01 2.08
CA ASP A 114 -1.04 -7.29 1.92
C ASP A 114 0.44 -7.07 1.59
N PRO A 115 1.39 -7.84 2.16
CA PRO A 115 2.82 -7.68 1.88
C PRO A 115 3.19 -7.81 0.39
N THR A 116 2.47 -8.64 -0.35
CA THR A 116 2.67 -8.81 -1.80
C THR A 116 2.19 -7.57 -2.56
N THR A 117 1.02 -7.03 -2.18
CA THR A 117 0.53 -5.73 -2.69
C THR A 117 1.54 -4.63 -2.38
N ALA A 118 2.03 -4.55 -1.15
CA ALA A 118 3.00 -3.55 -0.71
C ALA A 118 4.27 -3.57 -1.59
N GLU A 119 4.79 -4.74 -1.95
CA GLU A 119 5.96 -4.84 -2.81
C GLU A 119 5.72 -4.53 -4.29
N LEU A 120 4.51 -4.77 -4.79
CA LEU A 120 4.14 -4.32 -6.12
C LEU A 120 4.06 -2.79 -6.18
N LEU A 121 3.47 -2.17 -5.14
CA LEU A 121 3.37 -0.72 -5.01
C LEU A 121 4.74 -0.06 -4.83
N SER A 122 5.64 -0.65 -4.05
CA SER A 122 7.01 -0.14 -3.86
C SER A 122 7.76 -0.10 -5.19
N SER A 123 7.61 -1.12 -6.04
CA SER A 123 8.23 -1.12 -7.37
C SER A 123 7.57 -0.17 -8.35
N ARG A 124 6.25 0.07 -8.22
CA ARG A 124 5.55 1.08 -9.02
C ARG A 124 5.95 2.50 -8.63
N PHE A 125 5.90 2.85 -7.35
CA PHE A 125 5.93 4.22 -6.86
C PHE A 125 7.21 4.59 -6.10
N GLY A 126 8.08 3.63 -5.83
CA GLY A 126 9.25 3.83 -4.98
C GLY A 126 8.88 3.99 -3.51
N THR A 127 9.62 4.80 -2.76
CA THR A 127 9.38 5.04 -1.32
C THR A 127 8.46 6.25 -1.09
N GLN A 128 7.41 6.37 -1.88
CA GLN A 128 6.51 7.53 -1.87
C GLN A 128 5.07 7.10 -2.16
N GLY A 129 4.10 7.83 -1.62
CA GLY A 129 2.70 7.52 -1.88
C GLY A 129 2.38 6.08 -1.49
N PRO A 130 1.61 5.35 -2.31
CA PRO A 130 1.29 3.96 -2.05
C PRO A 130 2.51 3.04 -1.90
N GLY A 131 3.64 3.38 -2.50
CA GLY A 131 4.87 2.58 -2.40
C GLY A 131 5.52 2.58 -1.02
N LEU A 132 5.11 3.48 -0.11
CA LEU A 132 5.56 3.46 1.28
C LEU A 132 5.16 2.18 2.03
N ALA A 133 4.12 1.48 1.57
CA ALA A 133 3.55 0.31 2.24
C ALA A 133 4.52 -0.85 2.51
N SER A 134 5.56 -1.00 1.67
CA SER A 134 6.59 -2.05 1.83
C SER A 134 7.62 -1.72 2.91
N PHE A 135 7.70 -0.46 3.33
CA PHE A 135 8.77 0.00 4.22
C PHE A 135 8.33 -0.02 5.68
N PRO A 136 9.23 -0.42 6.60
CA PRO A 136 8.95 -0.36 8.03
C PRO A 136 9.02 1.08 8.60
N GLY A 137 9.51 2.04 7.81
CA GLY A 137 9.70 3.41 8.26
C GLY A 137 10.78 3.54 9.34
N PRO A 138 10.75 4.61 10.15
CA PRO A 138 11.70 4.79 11.24
C PRO A 138 11.31 4.06 12.53
N GLY A 139 10.08 3.53 12.60
CA GLY A 139 9.46 2.97 13.82
C GLY A 139 8.71 4.04 14.64
N PRO A 140 7.68 3.65 15.39
CA PRO A 140 6.77 4.58 16.06
C PRO A 140 7.44 5.41 17.17
N ASP A 141 8.53 4.92 17.79
CA ASP A 141 9.35 5.63 18.78
C ASP A 141 10.33 6.65 18.15
N ARG A 142 10.38 6.72 16.82
CA ARG A 142 11.27 7.62 16.05
C ARG A 142 10.51 8.70 15.30
N ILE A 143 9.18 8.71 15.38
CA ILE A 143 8.34 9.74 14.80
C ILE A 143 8.42 11.01 15.68
N PRO A 144 8.80 12.17 15.12
CA PRO A 144 8.82 13.42 15.87
C PRO A 144 7.41 13.82 16.34
N VAL A 145 7.28 14.39 17.53
CA VAL A 145 5.99 14.86 18.07
C VAL A 145 5.39 15.94 17.17
N GLU A 146 6.22 16.78 16.59
CA GLU A 146 5.80 17.83 15.64
C GLU A 146 5.11 17.21 14.42
N ALA A 147 5.61 16.09 13.91
CA ALA A 147 5.01 15.39 12.77
C ALA A 147 3.60 14.87 13.09
N VAL A 148 3.36 14.42 14.33
CA VAL A 148 2.02 14.01 14.80
C VAL A 148 1.06 15.20 14.76
N THR A 149 1.48 16.35 15.32
CA THR A 149 0.63 17.54 15.35
C THR A 149 0.40 18.16 13.97
N GLU A 150 1.41 18.15 13.11
CA GLU A 150 1.34 18.66 11.74
C GLU A 150 0.42 17.79 10.88
N LEU A 151 0.54 16.46 10.98
CA LEU A 151 -0.34 15.53 10.27
C LEU A 151 -1.80 15.68 10.74
N ALA A 152 -2.03 15.72 12.06
CA ALA A 152 -3.34 15.92 12.63
C ALA A 152 -4.00 17.21 12.12
N ALA A 153 -3.29 18.33 12.18
CA ALA A 153 -3.77 19.62 11.69
C ALA A 153 -4.03 19.63 10.18
N ARG A 154 -3.26 18.85 9.41
CA ARG A 154 -3.37 18.80 7.94
C ARG A 154 -4.52 17.93 7.43
N TYR A 155 -4.90 16.89 8.16
CA TYR A 155 -5.82 15.87 7.63
C TYR A 155 -7.01 15.53 8.54
N PHE A 156 -6.93 15.73 9.85
CA PHE A 156 -7.98 15.35 10.80
C PHE A 156 -8.86 16.54 11.19
N HIS A 157 -9.59 17.05 10.20
CA HIS A 157 -10.47 18.22 10.34
C HIS A 157 -11.74 18.07 9.49
N SER A 158 -12.75 18.91 9.72
CA SER A 158 -14.07 18.78 9.08
C SER A 158 -14.03 18.86 7.55
N GLY A 159 -13.13 19.67 6.97
CA GLY A 159 -12.94 19.76 5.51
C GLY A 159 -12.34 18.52 4.83
N ASN A 160 -11.86 17.54 5.60
CA ASN A 160 -11.29 16.28 5.10
C ASN A 160 -11.96 15.06 5.76
N ALA A 161 -13.18 15.24 6.28
CA ALA A 161 -13.95 14.18 6.92
C ALA A 161 -15.27 13.94 6.19
N ALA A 162 -15.78 12.72 6.27
CA ALA A 162 -17.15 12.35 5.92
C ALA A 162 -17.66 11.31 6.92
N LEU A 163 -18.94 11.36 7.26
CA LEU A 163 -19.58 10.38 8.13
C LEU A 163 -20.55 9.54 7.31
N VAL A 164 -20.49 8.23 7.48
CA VAL A 164 -21.45 7.25 6.94
C VAL A 164 -22.33 6.72 8.06
N LEU A 165 -23.64 6.59 7.83
CA LEU A 165 -24.59 5.98 8.77
C LEU A 165 -25.54 4.99 8.07
N THR A 166 -25.79 3.83 8.69
CA THR A 166 -26.81 2.86 8.23
C THR A 166 -28.24 3.17 8.71
N GLY A 167 -28.50 4.43 9.03
CA GLY A 167 -29.79 4.97 9.45
C GLY A 167 -29.74 6.51 9.52
N PRO A 168 -30.86 7.18 9.81
CA PRO A 168 -30.89 8.64 9.92
C PRO A 168 -29.95 9.14 11.03
N PRO A 169 -29.38 10.35 10.89
CA PRO A 169 -28.55 10.97 11.93
C PRO A 169 -29.25 10.96 13.30
N PRO A 170 -28.64 10.36 14.34
CA PRO A 170 -29.20 10.38 15.69
C PRO A 170 -29.42 11.80 16.22
N ALA A 171 -30.45 11.96 17.05
CA ALA A 171 -30.68 13.22 17.75
C ALA A 171 -29.47 13.61 18.62
N GLY A 172 -29.03 14.85 18.51
CA GLY A 172 -27.89 15.37 19.27
C GLY A 172 -26.51 14.96 18.74
N LEU A 173 -26.43 14.34 17.56
CA LEU A 173 -25.15 14.07 16.89
C LEU A 173 -24.37 15.36 16.67
N ARG A 174 -23.12 15.39 17.14
CA ARG A 174 -22.14 16.46 16.95
C ARG A 174 -20.82 15.86 16.51
N LEU A 175 -20.08 16.60 15.69
CA LEU A 175 -18.76 16.24 15.16
C LEU A 175 -17.82 17.43 15.38
N PRO A 176 -17.36 17.70 16.61
CA PRO A 176 -16.59 18.89 16.97
C PRO A 176 -15.13 18.84 16.47
N LEU A 177 -14.94 18.57 15.18
CA LEU A 177 -13.63 18.59 14.54
C LEU A 177 -13.15 20.04 14.31
N PRO A 178 -11.83 20.28 14.32
CA PRO A 178 -11.27 21.53 13.83
C PRO A 178 -11.74 21.84 12.41
N ALA A 179 -11.81 23.13 12.07
CA ALA A 179 -12.01 23.54 10.68
C ALA A 179 -10.68 23.43 9.91
N GLY A 180 -10.75 23.03 8.65
CA GLY A 180 -9.61 22.96 7.76
C GLY A 180 -10.05 22.93 6.30
N GLU A 181 -9.12 23.24 5.40
CA GLU A 181 -9.37 23.23 3.96
C GLU A 181 -9.17 21.82 3.41
N ARG A 182 -9.97 21.45 2.41
CA ARG A 182 -9.84 20.14 1.78
C ARG A 182 -8.46 20.00 1.12
N PRO A 183 -7.71 18.93 1.38
CA PRO A 183 -6.48 18.64 0.67
C PRO A 183 -6.69 18.56 -0.85
N ASP A 184 -5.74 19.09 -1.62
CA ASP A 184 -5.75 18.92 -3.07
C ASP A 184 -5.43 17.47 -3.44
N ARG A 185 -6.34 16.83 -4.17
CA ARG A 185 -6.25 15.44 -4.65
C ARG A 185 -6.10 15.35 -6.17
N SER A 186 -5.87 16.47 -6.85
CA SER A 186 -5.84 16.53 -8.33
C SER A 186 -4.61 15.87 -8.97
N ALA A 187 -3.53 15.70 -8.22
CA ALA A 187 -2.28 15.13 -8.72
C ALA A 187 -2.23 13.61 -8.51
N ALA A 188 -1.89 12.87 -9.57
CA ALA A 188 -1.54 11.46 -9.45
C ALA A 188 -0.13 11.28 -8.87
N HIS A 189 0.08 10.19 -8.15
CA HIS A 189 1.39 9.76 -7.70
C HIS A 189 2.26 9.37 -8.90
N PRO A 190 3.50 9.90 -9.01
CA PRO A 190 4.36 9.61 -10.14
C PRO A 190 4.83 8.15 -10.12
N ALA A 191 4.43 7.38 -11.13
CA ALA A 191 4.97 6.04 -11.34
C ALA A 191 6.45 6.11 -11.76
N ARG A 192 7.29 5.30 -11.13
CA ARG A 192 8.71 5.14 -11.47
C ARG A 192 8.92 3.99 -12.44
N GLN A 193 8.20 2.88 -12.25
CA GLN A 193 8.17 1.78 -13.20
C GLN A 193 6.86 1.83 -14.00
N VAL A 194 6.96 1.89 -15.33
CA VAL A 194 5.78 2.07 -16.21
C VAL A 194 5.58 0.88 -17.14
N GLY A 195 6.67 0.21 -17.52
CA GLY A 195 6.63 -0.94 -18.42
C GLY A 195 6.34 -2.26 -17.71
N PRO A 196 6.00 -3.31 -18.48
CA PRO A 196 5.71 -4.60 -17.90
C PRO A 196 7.03 -5.25 -17.45
N SER A 197 7.05 -5.78 -16.22
CA SER A 197 8.25 -6.40 -15.65
C SER A 197 7.92 -7.33 -14.51
N TRP A 198 8.90 -8.13 -14.08
CA TRP A 198 8.78 -8.97 -12.90
C TRP A 198 9.96 -8.82 -11.94
N GLN A 199 9.79 -9.14 -10.66
CA GLN A 199 10.86 -9.13 -9.68
C GLN A 199 10.73 -10.27 -8.67
N GLN A 200 11.82 -10.57 -7.97
CA GLN A 200 11.81 -11.40 -6.77
C GLN A 200 11.77 -10.49 -5.54
N ALA A 201 10.95 -10.84 -4.55
CA ALA A 201 10.90 -10.18 -3.25
C ALA A 201 10.58 -11.19 -2.14
N ASP A 202 10.77 -10.79 -0.89
CA ASP A 202 10.38 -11.60 0.26
C ASP A 202 8.87 -11.45 0.49
N VAL A 203 8.10 -12.24 -0.25
CA VAL A 203 6.63 -12.21 -0.26
C VAL A 203 6.08 -13.62 -0.05
N PRO A 204 4.90 -13.77 0.58
CA PRO A 204 4.30 -15.08 0.86
C PRO A 204 3.90 -15.84 -0.40
N GLY A 205 3.73 -15.15 -1.53
CA GLY A 205 3.42 -15.78 -2.81
C GLY A 205 3.43 -14.79 -3.97
N PRO A 206 3.10 -15.25 -5.19
CA PRO A 206 3.12 -14.42 -6.38
C PRO A 206 2.00 -13.37 -6.39
N GLY A 207 2.25 -12.22 -7.00
CA GLY A 207 1.24 -11.20 -7.21
C GLY A 207 1.42 -10.41 -8.49
N LEU A 208 0.33 -9.85 -9.00
CA LEU A 208 0.25 -9.06 -10.23
C LEU A 208 -0.44 -7.72 -9.95
N ALA A 209 0.21 -6.62 -10.30
CA ALA A 209 -0.38 -5.28 -10.30
C ALA A 209 -0.54 -4.74 -11.73
N LEU A 210 -1.67 -4.09 -11.97
CA LEU A 210 -2.05 -3.50 -13.25
C LEU A 210 -2.50 -2.06 -13.03
N SER A 211 -1.86 -1.10 -13.70
CA SER A 211 -2.30 0.29 -13.70
C SER A 211 -3.49 0.46 -14.65
N CYS A 212 -4.59 1.01 -14.16
CA CYS A 212 -5.77 1.26 -14.97
C CYS A 212 -6.64 2.41 -14.45
N ASP A 213 -7.62 2.79 -15.26
CA ASP A 213 -8.77 3.57 -14.83
C ASP A 213 -9.61 2.71 -13.88
N LEU A 214 -9.79 3.15 -12.65
CA LEU A 214 -10.55 2.43 -11.63
C LEU A 214 -12.06 2.50 -11.89
N ASP A 215 -12.52 3.47 -12.69
CA ASP A 215 -13.90 3.64 -13.11
C ASP A 215 -14.29 2.82 -14.35
N ASP A 216 -13.34 2.12 -14.98
CA ASP A 216 -13.59 1.31 -16.17
C ASP A 216 -14.31 0.00 -15.80
N PRO A 217 -15.60 -0.18 -16.17
CA PRO A 217 -16.35 -1.39 -15.87
C PRO A 217 -15.76 -2.62 -16.56
N ALA A 218 -15.09 -2.46 -17.71
CA ALA A 218 -14.46 -3.57 -18.41
C ALA A 218 -13.26 -4.10 -17.61
N MET A 219 -12.46 -3.21 -17.01
CA MET A 219 -11.38 -3.60 -16.11
C MET A 219 -11.88 -4.26 -14.83
N HIS A 220 -12.97 -3.75 -14.23
CA HIS A 220 -13.58 -4.40 -13.07
C HIS A 220 -13.97 -5.86 -13.37
N LEU A 221 -14.71 -6.08 -14.46
CA LEU A 221 -15.13 -7.43 -14.86
C LEU A 221 -13.95 -8.32 -15.27
N ALA A 222 -12.93 -7.76 -15.92
CA ALA A 222 -11.73 -8.51 -16.29
C ALA A 222 -10.97 -9.05 -15.07
N LEU A 223 -10.80 -8.22 -14.03
CA LEU A 223 -10.12 -8.64 -12.80
C LEU A 223 -10.91 -9.71 -12.04
N ASN A 224 -12.24 -9.57 -11.96
CA ASN A 224 -13.07 -10.59 -11.31
C ASN A 224 -13.01 -11.92 -12.07
N LEU A 225 -13.10 -11.88 -13.40
CA LEU A 225 -12.97 -13.08 -14.24
C LEU A 225 -11.58 -13.73 -14.10
N LEU A 226 -10.50 -12.93 -14.05
CA LEU A 226 -9.16 -13.46 -13.81
C LEU A 226 -9.07 -14.15 -12.44
N ARG A 227 -9.61 -13.52 -11.38
CA ARG A 227 -9.67 -14.10 -10.04
C ARG A 227 -10.47 -15.40 -10.01
N GLN A 228 -11.61 -15.46 -10.70
CA GLN A 228 -12.45 -16.65 -10.80
C GLN A 228 -11.69 -17.80 -11.49
N ARG A 229 -11.09 -17.53 -12.66
CA ARG A 229 -10.27 -18.51 -13.41
C ARG A 229 -9.10 -19.02 -12.59
N LEU A 230 -8.39 -18.15 -11.87
CA LEU A 230 -7.28 -18.53 -11.01
C LEU A 230 -7.72 -19.34 -9.80
N THR A 231 -8.86 -19.01 -9.19
CA THR A 231 -9.42 -19.79 -8.09
C THR A 231 -9.74 -21.21 -8.55
N GLU A 232 -10.39 -21.37 -9.70
CA GLU A 232 -10.69 -22.68 -10.28
C GLU A 232 -9.40 -23.46 -10.61
N LEU A 233 -8.45 -22.83 -11.28
CA LEU A 233 -7.22 -23.47 -11.74
C LEU A 233 -6.28 -23.84 -10.58
N VAL A 234 -5.93 -22.87 -9.74
CA VAL A 234 -4.86 -23.01 -8.75
C VAL A 234 -5.37 -23.68 -7.47
N ARG A 235 -6.57 -23.34 -7.01
CA ARG A 235 -7.16 -23.91 -5.79
C ARG A 235 -7.92 -25.21 -6.06
N HIS A 236 -8.88 -25.22 -6.97
CA HIS A 236 -9.78 -26.37 -7.13
C HIS A 236 -9.16 -27.50 -7.95
N GLN A 237 -8.49 -27.20 -9.06
CA GLN A 237 -7.93 -28.22 -9.95
C GLN A 237 -6.56 -28.72 -9.49
N HIS A 238 -5.69 -27.81 -9.04
CA HIS A 238 -4.31 -28.16 -8.70
C HIS A 238 -4.01 -28.20 -7.20
N GLY A 239 -4.82 -27.60 -6.33
CA GLY A 239 -4.61 -27.57 -4.88
C GLY A 239 -3.28 -26.93 -4.46
N LEU A 240 -2.84 -25.90 -5.20
CA LEU A 240 -1.55 -25.21 -5.06
C LEU A 240 -1.63 -23.93 -4.23
N SER A 241 -2.83 -23.36 -4.11
CA SER A 241 -3.16 -22.11 -3.40
C SER A 241 -4.44 -22.31 -2.62
N TYR A 242 -4.53 -21.69 -1.44
CA TYR A 242 -5.75 -21.65 -0.64
C TYR A 242 -6.55 -20.36 -0.88
N ASP A 243 -5.88 -19.25 -1.16
CA ASP A 243 -6.51 -17.93 -1.28
C ASP A 243 -6.06 -17.14 -2.51
N VAL A 244 -7.03 -16.50 -3.17
CA VAL A 244 -6.80 -15.56 -4.28
C VAL A 244 -7.39 -14.23 -3.85
N GLY A 245 -6.51 -13.39 -3.30
CA GLY A 245 -6.82 -12.05 -2.84
C GLY A 245 -6.62 -11.00 -3.93
N GLY A 246 -6.95 -9.76 -3.59
CA GLY A 246 -6.66 -8.61 -4.43
C GLY A 246 -6.96 -7.31 -3.73
N ASP A 247 -6.35 -6.24 -4.23
CA ASP A 247 -6.49 -4.89 -3.70
C ASP A 247 -6.83 -3.90 -4.80
N VAL A 248 -7.43 -2.79 -4.37
CA VAL A 248 -7.69 -1.61 -5.18
C VAL A 248 -6.96 -0.45 -4.55
N VAL A 249 -6.00 0.11 -5.27
CA VAL A 249 -5.12 1.15 -4.72
C VAL A 249 -5.29 2.42 -5.52
N HIS A 250 -5.72 3.50 -4.85
CA HIS A 250 -5.85 4.80 -5.49
C HIS A 250 -4.47 5.45 -5.65
N ALA A 251 -4.13 5.79 -6.89
CA ALA A 251 -2.88 6.48 -7.23
C ALA A 251 -3.12 7.89 -7.79
N GLY A 252 -4.38 8.33 -7.92
CA GLY A 252 -4.79 9.64 -8.39
C GLY A 252 -6.29 9.68 -8.71
N PRO A 253 -6.81 10.79 -9.26
CA PRO A 253 -8.23 10.88 -9.64
C PRO A 253 -8.58 9.83 -10.69
N ALA A 254 -9.50 8.91 -10.34
CA ALA A 254 -9.97 7.80 -11.17
C ALA A 254 -8.88 6.82 -11.65
N TRP A 255 -7.60 6.97 -11.25
CA TRP A 255 -6.51 6.12 -11.71
C TRP A 255 -5.82 5.44 -10.52
N GLY A 256 -5.42 4.18 -10.71
CA GLY A 256 -4.85 3.38 -9.64
C GLY A 256 -4.27 2.06 -10.09
N GLU A 257 -4.02 1.20 -9.12
CA GLU A 257 -3.60 -0.17 -9.36
C GLU A 257 -4.72 -1.13 -8.96
N ARG A 258 -4.97 -2.13 -9.81
CA ARG A 258 -5.68 -3.35 -9.44
C ARG A 258 -4.64 -4.43 -9.19
N VAL A 259 -4.74 -5.10 -8.05
CA VAL A 259 -3.76 -6.11 -7.61
C VAL A 259 -4.46 -7.45 -7.43
N ILE A 260 -3.77 -8.53 -7.82
CA ILE A 260 -4.11 -9.91 -7.48
C ILE A 260 -2.92 -10.52 -6.75
N CYS A 261 -3.20 -11.18 -5.63
CA CYS A 261 -2.20 -11.88 -4.82
C CYS A 261 -2.64 -13.34 -4.63
N LEU A 262 -1.68 -14.25 -4.72
CA LEU A 262 -1.91 -15.68 -4.46
C LEU A 262 -0.94 -16.15 -3.39
N ASP A 263 -1.41 -17.00 -2.49
CA ASP A 263 -0.51 -17.84 -1.71
C ASP A 263 0.03 -18.99 -2.58
N ALA A 264 1.18 -19.52 -2.20
CA ALA A 264 1.74 -20.71 -2.82
C ALA A 264 2.16 -21.71 -1.74
N ARG A 265 1.83 -22.98 -1.96
CA ARG A 265 2.42 -24.06 -1.16
C ARG A 265 3.93 -24.13 -1.41
N GLU A 266 4.68 -24.47 -0.37
CA GLU A 266 6.13 -24.61 -0.42
C GLU A 266 6.59 -25.47 -1.62
N GLY A 267 7.47 -24.89 -2.45
CA GLY A 267 8.01 -25.52 -3.65
C GLY A 267 7.10 -25.45 -4.89
N GLN A 268 5.97 -24.74 -4.83
CA GLN A 268 5.04 -24.53 -5.96
C GLN A 268 5.01 -23.07 -6.45
N GLU A 269 5.83 -22.19 -5.88
CA GLU A 269 5.85 -20.74 -6.11
C GLU A 269 6.03 -20.43 -7.60
N GLN A 270 7.01 -21.08 -8.24
CA GLN A 270 7.26 -20.94 -9.68
C GLN A 270 6.02 -21.29 -10.50
N ARG A 271 5.37 -22.42 -10.17
CA ARG A 271 4.22 -22.90 -10.94
C ARG A 271 3.03 -21.97 -10.79
N VAL A 272 2.75 -21.48 -9.59
CA VAL A 272 1.67 -20.53 -9.32
C VAL A 272 1.92 -19.21 -10.07
N ALA A 273 3.15 -18.69 -10.04
CA ALA A 273 3.52 -17.47 -10.75
C ALA A 273 3.36 -17.60 -12.28
N GLU A 274 3.79 -18.74 -12.85
CA GLU A 274 3.62 -19.03 -14.26
C GLU A 274 2.14 -19.13 -14.67
N LEU A 275 1.30 -19.75 -13.83
CA LEU A 275 -0.15 -19.85 -14.07
C LEU A 275 -0.85 -18.49 -14.00
N LEU A 276 -0.52 -17.68 -12.99
CA LEU A 276 -1.01 -16.29 -12.87
C LEU A 276 -0.71 -15.50 -14.14
N TRP A 277 0.55 -15.53 -14.59
CA TRP A 277 0.96 -14.80 -15.78
C TRP A 277 0.32 -15.35 -17.06
N GLN A 278 0.21 -16.69 -17.20
CA GLN A 278 -0.42 -17.33 -18.36
C GLN A 278 -1.88 -16.92 -18.51
N GLU A 279 -2.67 -16.93 -17.42
CA GLU A 279 -4.08 -16.53 -17.47
C GLU A 279 -4.25 -15.03 -17.71
N ALA A 280 -3.36 -14.18 -17.18
CA ALA A 280 -3.34 -12.75 -17.51
C ALA A 280 -3.07 -12.53 -19.02
N VAL A 281 -2.05 -13.19 -19.58
CA VAL A 281 -1.77 -13.12 -21.03
C VAL A 281 -2.93 -13.65 -21.87
N ARG A 282 -3.57 -14.73 -21.41
CA ARG A 282 -4.74 -15.30 -22.09
C ARG A 282 -5.90 -14.32 -22.11
N LEU A 283 -6.20 -13.68 -20.98
CA LEU A 283 -7.28 -12.67 -20.90
C LEU A 283 -6.99 -11.43 -21.75
N ALA A 284 -5.72 -11.10 -21.99
CA ALA A 284 -5.33 -10.03 -22.89
C ALA A 284 -5.38 -10.40 -24.39
N THR A 285 -5.32 -11.68 -24.74
CA THR A 285 -5.20 -12.12 -26.15
C THR A 285 -6.42 -12.85 -26.67
N GLU A 286 -7.19 -13.48 -25.80
CA GLU A 286 -8.40 -14.23 -26.12
C GLU A 286 -9.63 -13.52 -25.53
N ASN A 287 -10.74 -13.52 -26.27
CA ASN A 287 -12.00 -13.02 -25.72
C ASN A 287 -12.53 -13.98 -24.65
N ALA A 288 -13.07 -13.41 -23.57
CA ALA A 288 -13.98 -14.14 -22.71
C ALA A 288 -15.20 -14.63 -23.51
N THR A 289 -15.88 -15.65 -23.01
CA THR A 289 -17.18 -16.04 -23.55
C THR A 289 -18.25 -15.08 -23.06
N GLU A 290 -19.34 -14.94 -23.82
CA GLU A 290 -20.52 -14.17 -23.38
C GLU A 290 -21.12 -14.74 -22.08
N ALA A 291 -20.99 -16.06 -21.85
CA ALA A 291 -21.47 -16.71 -20.64
C ALA A 291 -20.65 -16.33 -19.40
N GLU A 292 -19.32 -16.37 -19.50
CA GLU A 292 -18.43 -15.90 -18.42
C GLU A 292 -18.71 -14.44 -18.07
N LEU A 293 -18.85 -13.58 -19.09
CA LEU A 293 -19.14 -12.17 -18.86
C LEU A 293 -20.50 -11.96 -18.20
N ALA A 294 -21.53 -12.71 -18.62
CA ALA A 294 -22.86 -12.64 -18.01
C ALA A 294 -22.85 -13.11 -16.55
N GLU A 295 -22.06 -14.13 -16.22
CA GLU A 295 -21.90 -14.62 -14.85
C GLU A 295 -21.25 -13.57 -13.95
N GLU A 296 -20.20 -12.90 -14.42
CA GLU A 296 -19.54 -11.82 -13.66
C GLU A 296 -20.46 -10.61 -13.42
N VAL A 297 -21.27 -10.24 -14.42
CA VAL A 297 -22.28 -9.18 -14.26
C VAL A 297 -23.35 -9.59 -13.25
N GLU A 298 -23.75 -10.86 -13.24
CA GLU A 298 -24.74 -11.38 -12.29
C GLU A 298 -24.17 -11.44 -10.87
N GLY A 299 -22.92 -11.86 -10.68
CA GLY A 299 -22.24 -11.81 -9.39
C GLY A 299 -22.13 -10.39 -8.84
N ALA A 300 -21.80 -9.41 -9.69
CA ALA A 300 -21.81 -8.00 -9.30
C ALA A 300 -23.21 -7.51 -8.89
N ARG A 301 -24.26 -7.96 -9.59
CA ARG A 301 -25.66 -7.65 -9.25
C ARG A 301 -26.03 -8.17 -7.86
N GLU A 302 -25.68 -9.43 -7.56
CA GLU A 302 -25.96 -10.03 -6.24
C GLU A 302 -25.33 -9.23 -5.09
N VAL A 303 -24.09 -8.79 -5.26
CA VAL A 303 -23.39 -7.98 -4.24
C VAL A 303 -24.05 -6.60 -4.08
N PHE A 304 -24.34 -5.92 -5.18
CA PHE A 304 -24.87 -4.56 -5.15
C PHE A 304 -26.32 -4.45 -4.71
N GLU A 305 -27.13 -5.49 -4.95
CA GLU A 305 -28.53 -5.52 -4.52
C GLU A 305 -28.73 -6.09 -3.10
N ASP A 306 -27.67 -6.61 -2.46
CA ASP A 306 -27.71 -7.05 -1.07
C ASP A 306 -27.90 -5.86 -0.12
N PRO A 307 -28.96 -5.82 0.71
CA PRO A 307 -29.16 -4.75 1.70
C PRO A 307 -28.02 -4.59 2.71
N ARG A 308 -27.21 -5.63 2.92
CA ARG A 308 -26.04 -5.60 3.81
C ARG A 308 -24.86 -4.82 3.17
N SER A 309 -24.89 -4.60 1.86
CA SER A 309 -23.87 -3.84 1.14
C SER A 309 -24.01 -2.32 1.28
N VAL A 310 -25.10 -1.85 1.91
CA VAL A 310 -25.40 -0.40 2.02
C VAL A 310 -24.28 0.38 2.70
N VAL A 311 -23.69 -0.14 3.78
CA VAL A 311 -22.59 0.55 4.47
C VAL A 311 -21.36 0.69 3.56
N TYR A 312 -21.04 -0.34 2.79
CA TYR A 312 -19.94 -0.30 1.82
C TYR A 312 -20.23 0.69 0.69
N GLU A 313 -21.45 0.72 0.15
CA GLU A 313 -21.86 1.69 -0.89
C GLU A 313 -21.72 3.14 -0.41
N LEU A 314 -22.12 3.41 0.84
CA LEU A 314 -21.96 4.72 1.46
C LEU A 314 -20.48 5.04 1.73
N GLY A 315 -19.69 4.05 2.15
CA GLY A 315 -18.24 4.15 2.33
C GLY A 315 -17.51 4.50 1.05
N GLU A 316 -17.83 3.80 -0.05
CA GLU A 316 -17.33 4.11 -1.40
C GLU A 316 -17.69 5.54 -1.81
N ALA A 317 -18.94 5.96 -1.60
CA ALA A 317 -19.36 7.33 -1.89
C ALA A 317 -18.59 8.39 -1.09
N ALA A 318 -18.29 8.11 0.18
CA ALA A 318 -17.50 8.97 1.05
C ALA A 318 -16.02 8.98 0.64
N GLY A 319 -15.44 7.82 0.32
CA GLY A 319 -14.07 7.67 -0.17
C GLY A 319 -13.85 8.43 -1.48
N GLU A 320 -14.71 8.22 -2.48
CA GLU A 320 -14.69 8.95 -3.75
C GLU A 320 -14.77 10.47 -3.52
N PHE A 321 -15.69 10.91 -2.65
CA PHE A 321 -15.78 12.31 -2.27
C PHE A 321 -14.46 12.83 -1.71
N LEU A 322 -13.89 12.15 -0.70
CA LEU A 322 -12.67 12.53 0.01
C LEU A 322 -11.42 12.52 -0.86
N LEU A 323 -11.31 11.56 -1.77
CA LEU A 323 -10.17 11.36 -2.66
C LEU A 323 -10.31 12.13 -3.98
N GLY A 324 -11.37 12.93 -4.14
CA GLY A 324 -11.58 13.78 -5.31
C GLY A 324 -12.04 13.01 -6.56
N GLY A 325 -12.52 11.78 -6.38
CA GLY A 325 -13.11 10.97 -7.43
C GLY A 325 -14.60 11.23 -7.63
N THR A 326 -15.25 10.40 -8.43
CA THR A 326 -16.65 10.56 -8.83
C THR A 326 -17.46 9.34 -8.44
N TYR A 327 -18.23 9.47 -7.36
CA TYR A 327 -19.16 8.43 -6.96
C TYR A 327 -20.22 8.15 -8.04
N ARG A 328 -20.35 6.88 -8.43
CA ARG A 328 -21.39 6.36 -9.32
C ARG A 328 -22.25 5.37 -8.54
N PRO A 329 -23.58 5.57 -8.48
CA PRO A 329 -24.47 4.61 -7.83
C PRO A 329 -24.31 3.19 -8.38
N ALA A 330 -24.48 2.19 -7.52
CA ALA A 330 -24.44 0.79 -7.91
C ALA A 330 -25.34 0.45 -9.14
N SER A 331 -26.53 1.06 -9.26
CA SER A 331 -27.40 0.89 -10.43
C SER A 331 -26.74 1.31 -11.74
N ASP A 332 -26.00 2.41 -11.72
CA ASP A 332 -25.38 3.00 -12.90
C ASP A 332 -24.11 2.22 -13.26
N ARG A 333 -23.37 1.75 -12.25
CA ARG A 333 -22.25 0.82 -12.43
C ARG A 333 -22.72 -0.50 -13.05
N LEU A 334 -23.83 -1.07 -12.59
CA LEU A 334 -24.43 -2.27 -13.18
C LEU A 334 -24.88 -2.06 -14.62
N GLU A 335 -25.48 -0.92 -14.93
CA GLU A 335 -25.87 -0.60 -16.31
C GLU A 335 -24.63 -0.46 -17.21
N ALA A 336 -23.55 0.15 -16.71
CA ALA A 336 -22.29 0.23 -17.44
C ALA A 336 -21.67 -1.16 -17.66
N MET A 337 -21.66 -2.02 -16.64
CA MET A 337 -21.17 -3.41 -16.73
C MET A 337 -21.94 -4.22 -17.77
N ARG A 338 -23.28 -4.10 -17.84
CA ARG A 338 -24.12 -4.79 -18.83
C ARG A 338 -23.83 -4.39 -20.28
N ARG A 339 -23.17 -3.26 -20.51
CA ARG A 339 -22.78 -2.78 -21.85
C ARG A 339 -21.38 -3.24 -22.25
N VAL A 340 -20.61 -3.82 -21.34
CA VAL A 340 -19.29 -4.39 -21.65
C VAL A 340 -19.49 -5.57 -22.60
N THR A 341 -18.64 -5.66 -23.61
CA THR A 341 -18.57 -6.80 -24.52
C THR A 341 -17.29 -7.60 -24.24
N PRO A 342 -17.22 -8.88 -24.63
CA PRO A 342 -15.99 -9.65 -24.46
C PRO A 342 -14.75 -9.02 -25.13
N ASP A 343 -14.95 -8.37 -26.29
CA ASP A 343 -13.88 -7.64 -27.00
C ASP A 343 -13.45 -6.38 -26.26
N GLY A 344 -14.40 -5.66 -25.65
CA GLY A 344 -14.13 -4.50 -24.80
C GLY A 344 -13.34 -4.88 -23.55
N LEU A 345 -13.73 -5.98 -22.89
CA LEU A 345 -13.01 -6.55 -21.75
C LEU A 345 -11.57 -6.91 -22.12
N ARG A 346 -11.38 -7.70 -23.19
CA ARG A 346 -10.03 -8.07 -23.68
C ARG A 346 -9.20 -6.84 -23.99
N THR A 347 -9.78 -5.83 -24.64
CA THR A 347 -9.09 -4.60 -25.04
C THR A 347 -8.64 -3.78 -23.83
N ALA A 348 -9.51 -3.60 -22.84
CA ALA A 348 -9.19 -2.91 -21.60
C ALA A 348 -8.07 -3.64 -20.84
N PHE A 349 -8.20 -4.96 -20.66
CA PHE A 349 -7.21 -5.76 -19.95
C PHE A 349 -5.85 -5.79 -20.68
N ALA A 350 -5.85 -5.93 -22.00
CA ALA A 350 -4.63 -5.84 -22.81
C ALA A 350 -3.94 -4.47 -22.71
N ALA A 351 -4.71 -3.40 -22.52
CA ALA A 351 -4.15 -2.08 -22.29
C ALA A 351 -3.45 -1.98 -20.92
N ALA A 352 -4.09 -2.50 -19.87
CA ALA A 352 -3.54 -2.54 -18.51
C ALA A 352 -2.31 -3.46 -18.41
N LEU A 353 -2.29 -4.60 -19.12
CA LEU A 353 -1.17 -5.56 -19.13
C LEU A 353 0.16 -4.93 -19.59
N ARG A 354 0.13 -3.83 -20.35
CA ARG A 354 1.34 -3.07 -20.72
C ARG A 354 2.04 -2.39 -19.54
N SER A 355 1.38 -2.29 -18.40
CA SER A 355 1.95 -1.76 -17.16
C SER A 355 2.29 -2.85 -16.14
N ALA A 356 2.04 -4.12 -16.47
CA ALA A 356 2.00 -5.21 -15.50
C ALA A 356 3.28 -5.34 -14.66
N LEU A 357 3.15 -5.34 -13.34
CA LEU A 357 4.23 -5.73 -12.44
C LEU A 357 3.90 -7.07 -11.83
N LEU A 358 4.81 -8.02 -11.97
CA LEU A 358 4.74 -9.30 -11.28
C LEU A 358 5.78 -9.34 -10.16
N VAL A 359 5.39 -9.79 -8.97
CA VAL A 359 6.32 -10.16 -7.91
C VAL A 359 6.22 -11.65 -7.67
N VAL A 360 7.36 -12.29 -7.43
CA VAL A 360 7.44 -13.70 -7.03
C VAL A 360 8.31 -13.82 -5.77
N PRO A 361 8.14 -14.88 -4.96
CA PRO A 361 9.00 -15.12 -3.82
C PRO A 361 10.48 -15.21 -4.20
N LEU A 362 11.37 -14.91 -3.24
CA LEU A 362 12.82 -15.08 -3.40
C LEU A 362 13.17 -16.49 -3.91
N ASP A 363 14.28 -16.59 -4.64
CA ASP A 363 14.78 -17.83 -5.24
C ASP A 363 13.83 -18.52 -6.24
N THR A 364 12.73 -17.87 -6.62
CA THR A 364 11.81 -18.36 -7.65
C THR A 364 12.23 -17.86 -9.03
N GLU A 365 12.72 -18.76 -9.88
CA GLU A 365 13.07 -18.45 -11.27
C GLU A 365 11.90 -18.75 -12.20
N VAL A 366 11.53 -17.77 -13.04
CA VAL A 366 10.38 -17.86 -13.95
C VAL A 366 10.79 -17.54 -15.39
N ALA A 367 10.16 -18.22 -16.35
CA ALA A 367 10.38 -17.98 -17.78
C ALA A 367 9.11 -17.40 -18.40
N LEU A 368 8.89 -16.10 -18.21
CA LEU A 368 7.66 -15.42 -18.58
C LEU A 368 7.80 -14.69 -19.92
N ARG A 369 6.72 -14.67 -20.70
CA ARG A 369 6.69 -14.02 -22.01
C ARG A 369 5.49 -13.10 -22.16
N LEU A 370 5.73 -11.96 -22.80
CA LEU A 370 4.69 -11.04 -23.24
C LEU A 370 3.85 -11.66 -24.37
N PRO A 371 2.66 -11.10 -24.67
CA PRO A 371 1.80 -11.57 -25.76
C PRO A 371 2.47 -11.66 -27.13
N ASP A 372 3.49 -10.83 -27.40
CA ASP A 372 4.27 -10.84 -28.64
C ASP A 372 5.39 -11.90 -28.66
N GLY A 373 5.55 -12.66 -27.58
CA GLY A 373 6.56 -13.69 -27.40
C GLY A 373 7.90 -13.18 -26.86
N ALA A 374 8.07 -11.86 -26.65
CA ALA A 374 9.26 -11.31 -26.00
C ALA A 374 9.33 -11.74 -24.53
N GLU A 375 10.54 -11.83 -23.99
CA GLU A 375 10.75 -12.16 -22.57
C GLU A 375 10.28 -10.99 -21.68
N LEU A 376 9.54 -11.31 -20.61
CA LEU A 376 9.17 -10.32 -19.61
C LEU A 376 10.43 -9.88 -18.85
N THR A 377 10.74 -8.60 -18.89
CA THR A 377 11.98 -8.08 -18.32
C THR A 377 11.96 -8.15 -16.80
N ARG A 378 13.05 -8.62 -16.19
CA ARG A 378 13.24 -8.56 -14.74
C ARG A 378 13.52 -7.12 -14.31
N TYR A 379 12.68 -6.55 -13.45
CA TYR A 379 12.87 -5.25 -12.82
C TYR A 379 14.01 -5.28 -11.80
N ARG A 380 14.75 -4.18 -11.74
CA ARG A 380 15.83 -3.92 -10.77
C ARG A 380 15.80 -2.45 -10.37
N CYS A 381 15.89 -2.17 -9.08
CA CYS A 381 15.62 -0.85 -8.50
C CYS A 381 16.60 0.27 -8.90
N ALA A 382 17.79 -0.06 -9.42
CA ALA A 382 18.69 0.90 -10.06
C ALA A 382 19.83 0.15 -10.77
N ASP A 383 19.68 -0.20 -12.05
CA ASP A 383 20.75 -0.84 -12.81
C ASP A 383 21.80 0.19 -13.27
N ALA A 384 22.87 0.35 -12.48
CA ALA A 384 24.12 0.82 -13.05
C ALA A 384 24.74 -0.32 -13.86
N ALA A 385 25.29 -0.02 -15.04
CA ALA A 385 25.92 -1.06 -15.86
C ALA A 385 27.18 -1.64 -15.18
N GLU A 386 27.93 -0.79 -14.47
CA GLU A 386 29.20 -1.15 -13.84
C GLU A 386 29.44 -0.34 -12.56
N LEU A 387 30.33 -0.83 -11.69
CA LEU A 387 30.86 -0.05 -10.58
C LEU A 387 31.70 1.14 -11.10
N PRO A 388 31.64 2.31 -10.45
CA PRO A 388 32.44 3.45 -10.88
C PRO A 388 33.93 3.15 -10.71
N ARG A 389 34.76 3.70 -11.61
CA ARG A 389 36.23 3.53 -11.58
C ARG A 389 36.93 4.37 -10.50
N GLY A 390 36.20 5.23 -9.81
CA GLY A 390 36.67 6.08 -8.72
C GLY A 390 35.81 5.91 -7.47
N GLY A 391 36.30 6.42 -6.34
CA GLY A 391 35.66 6.29 -5.03
C GLY A 391 36.39 5.37 -4.08
N GLN A 392 35.83 5.23 -2.88
CA GLN A 392 36.34 4.34 -1.84
C GLN A 392 35.64 2.98 -1.95
N GLU A 393 36.43 1.92 -2.16
CA GLU A 393 35.91 0.55 -2.29
C GLU A 393 36.01 -0.20 -0.97
N PHE A 394 34.92 -0.88 -0.60
CA PHE A 394 34.80 -1.73 0.57
C PHE A 394 34.39 -3.15 0.15
N ARG A 395 34.90 -4.14 0.90
CA ARG A 395 34.68 -5.56 0.62
C ARG A 395 34.29 -6.30 1.90
N PRO A 396 33.57 -7.42 1.79
CA PRO A 396 33.38 -8.33 2.91
C PRO A 396 34.70 -8.87 3.46
N SER A 397 34.61 -9.41 4.68
CA SER A 397 35.77 -9.93 5.39
C SER A 397 36.49 -11.02 4.61
N LEU A 398 37.80 -11.15 4.82
CA LEU A 398 38.56 -12.24 4.19
C LEU A 398 37.96 -13.62 4.57
N LYS A 399 37.50 -13.76 5.82
CA LYS A 399 36.84 -14.97 6.32
C LYS A 399 35.58 -15.29 5.53
N ASP A 400 34.72 -14.30 5.27
CA ASP A 400 33.47 -14.51 4.54
C ASP A 400 33.71 -14.77 3.06
N ARG A 401 34.69 -14.09 2.46
CA ARG A 401 35.10 -14.33 1.07
C ARG A 401 35.68 -15.74 0.85
N LEU A 402 36.29 -16.33 1.88
CA LEU A 402 36.76 -17.72 1.85
C LEU A 402 35.60 -18.72 2.00
N ARG A 403 34.56 -18.38 2.78
CA ARG A 403 33.41 -19.27 3.05
C ARG A 403 32.33 -19.22 1.96
N TYR A 404 32.02 -18.03 1.46
CA TYR A 404 30.85 -17.80 0.62
C TYR A 404 31.24 -17.21 -0.74
N ALA A 405 30.73 -17.81 -1.82
CA ALA A 405 30.97 -17.32 -3.18
C ALA A 405 30.37 -15.94 -3.42
N ALA A 406 29.17 -15.68 -2.86
CA ALA A 406 28.49 -14.39 -2.94
C ALA A 406 29.36 -13.25 -2.42
N ALA A 407 29.95 -13.41 -1.23
CA ALA A 407 30.83 -12.42 -0.60
C ALA A 407 32.06 -12.04 -1.47
N ARG A 408 32.51 -12.93 -2.36
CA ARG A 408 33.62 -12.62 -3.30
C ARG A 408 33.21 -11.62 -4.37
N LYS A 409 31.93 -11.57 -4.73
CA LYS A 409 31.37 -10.66 -5.73
C LYS A 409 30.78 -9.38 -5.13
N THR A 410 30.45 -9.40 -3.84
CA THR A 410 29.91 -8.22 -3.14
C THR A 410 30.95 -7.11 -3.00
N ARG A 411 30.63 -5.90 -3.46
CA ARG A 411 31.44 -4.68 -3.31
C ARG A 411 30.53 -3.52 -2.95
N LEU A 412 31.05 -2.60 -2.15
CA LEU A 412 30.47 -1.29 -1.94
C LEU A 412 31.47 -0.25 -2.44
N VAL A 413 31.03 0.69 -3.28
CA VAL A 413 31.84 1.84 -3.70
C VAL A 413 31.12 3.11 -3.30
N VAL A 414 31.84 4.01 -2.63
CA VAL A 414 31.33 5.30 -2.18
C VAL A 414 32.05 6.41 -2.93
N THR A 415 31.30 7.26 -3.62
CA THR A 415 31.81 8.48 -4.25
C THR A 415 31.25 9.71 -3.53
N ASP A 416 31.51 10.89 -4.07
CA ASP A 416 30.87 12.15 -3.69
C ASP A 416 29.41 12.25 -4.15
N GLU A 417 29.01 11.48 -5.17
CA GLU A 417 27.67 11.49 -5.75
C GLU A 417 26.73 10.47 -5.10
N GLY A 418 27.23 9.35 -4.58
CA GLY A 418 26.37 8.31 -4.03
C GLY A 418 27.06 7.01 -3.62
N LEU A 419 26.25 5.96 -3.58
CA LEU A 419 26.63 4.60 -3.20
C LEU A 419 26.39 3.64 -4.35
N TRP A 420 27.33 2.72 -4.58
CA TRP A 420 27.18 1.60 -5.52
C TRP A 420 27.41 0.28 -4.81
N SER A 421 26.56 -0.70 -5.06
CA SER A 421 26.72 -2.05 -4.53
C SER A 421 26.62 -3.10 -5.62
N SER A 422 27.61 -3.97 -5.76
CA SER A 422 27.52 -5.14 -6.63
C SER A 422 27.02 -6.35 -5.86
N GLN A 423 26.08 -7.11 -6.43
CA GLN A 423 25.52 -8.31 -5.83
C GLN A 423 26.09 -9.60 -6.44
N SER A 424 25.75 -10.75 -5.85
CA SER A 424 26.26 -12.07 -6.27
C SER A 424 25.78 -12.53 -7.65
N ASP A 425 24.61 -12.05 -8.08
CA ASP A 425 24.03 -12.26 -9.40
C ASP A 425 24.68 -11.37 -10.48
N GLY A 426 25.58 -10.47 -10.09
CA GLY A 426 26.28 -9.55 -10.98
C GLY A 426 25.55 -8.22 -11.22
N SER A 427 24.37 -8.02 -10.63
CA SER A 427 23.70 -6.72 -10.65
C SER A 427 24.53 -5.67 -9.89
N VAL A 428 24.43 -4.42 -10.33
CA VAL A 428 25.04 -3.27 -9.66
C VAL A 428 23.96 -2.25 -9.38
N HIS A 429 23.71 -2.03 -8.09
CA HIS A 429 22.77 -1.03 -7.61
C HIS A 429 23.48 0.30 -7.44
N HIS A 430 22.82 1.40 -7.81
CA HIS A 430 23.29 2.75 -7.58
C HIS A 430 22.25 3.57 -6.81
N LEU A 431 22.68 4.22 -5.73
CA LEU A 431 21.88 5.14 -4.94
C LEU A 431 22.57 6.51 -4.87
N PRO A 432 22.12 7.50 -5.68
CA PRO A 432 22.57 8.87 -5.56
C PRO A 432 22.21 9.45 -4.18
N PHE A 433 23.10 10.27 -3.60
CA PHE A 433 22.79 10.94 -2.32
C PHE A 433 21.60 11.90 -2.42
N THR A 434 21.33 12.45 -3.61
CA THR A 434 20.15 13.29 -3.88
C THR A 434 18.83 12.53 -3.83
N ASP A 435 18.87 11.20 -3.99
CA ASP A 435 17.71 10.32 -3.97
C ASP A 435 17.47 9.69 -2.59
N VAL A 436 18.35 9.93 -1.61
CA VAL A 436 18.19 9.41 -0.25
C VAL A 436 17.00 10.06 0.45
N VAL A 437 16.13 9.22 1.01
CA VAL A 437 14.92 9.62 1.77
C VAL A 437 15.03 9.31 3.26
N GLY A 438 15.98 8.45 3.65
CA GLY A 438 16.17 8.07 5.04
C GLY A 438 17.48 7.35 5.26
N VAL A 439 18.07 7.56 6.43
CA VAL A 439 19.28 6.86 6.87
C VAL A 439 19.10 6.40 8.31
N GLU A 440 18.91 5.10 8.49
CA GLU A 440 18.86 4.48 9.81
C GLU A 440 20.29 4.26 10.33
N GLN A 441 20.52 4.64 11.58
CA GLN A 441 21.80 4.48 12.28
C GLN A 441 21.76 3.18 13.09
N ARG A 442 22.49 2.15 12.61
CA ARG A 442 22.66 0.87 13.29
C ARG A 442 24.07 0.78 13.88
N GLY A 443 24.23 1.32 15.09
CA GLY A 443 25.54 1.43 15.74
C GLY A 443 26.58 2.11 14.82
N PRO A 444 27.70 1.45 14.47
CA PRO A 444 28.69 2.02 13.58
C PRO A 444 28.30 1.98 12.09
N GLY A 445 27.19 1.33 11.71
CA GLY A 445 26.72 1.18 10.33
C GLY A 445 25.53 2.07 9.98
N ARG A 446 25.12 2.04 8.71
CA ARG A 446 23.96 2.77 8.17
C ARG A 446 23.11 1.85 7.29
N MET A 447 21.79 1.96 7.41
CA MET A 447 20.86 1.51 6.37
C MET A 447 20.41 2.72 5.58
N VAL A 448 20.72 2.79 4.29
CA VAL A 448 20.44 3.96 3.45
C VAL A 448 19.28 3.64 2.52
N PHE A 449 18.20 4.41 2.60
CA PHE A 449 16.99 4.21 1.81
C PHE A 449 16.90 5.28 0.73
N GLY A 450 16.73 4.83 -0.51
CA GLY A 450 16.58 5.66 -1.69
C GLY A 450 15.14 5.71 -2.18
N ARG A 451 14.80 6.80 -2.87
CA ARG A 451 13.45 7.03 -3.37
C ARG A 451 12.94 5.94 -4.33
N GLY A 452 13.82 5.16 -4.95
CA GLY A 452 13.51 4.25 -6.08
C GLY A 452 13.29 2.80 -5.69
N ASN A 453 12.76 2.51 -4.50
CA ASN A 453 12.69 1.15 -3.95
C ASN A 453 14.07 0.45 -3.83
N CYS A 454 15.13 1.25 -3.64
CA CYS A 454 16.48 0.74 -3.44
C CYS A 454 16.94 1.12 -2.04
N TRP A 455 17.49 0.15 -1.31
CA TRP A 455 18.15 0.39 -0.05
C TRP A 455 19.52 -0.28 -0.03
N MET A 456 20.44 0.30 0.73
CA MET A 456 21.84 -0.14 0.77
C MET A 456 22.31 -0.31 2.21
N PRO A 457 22.61 -1.56 2.64
CA PRO A 457 23.22 -1.80 3.93
C PRO A 457 24.70 -1.45 3.90
N VAL A 458 25.11 -0.46 4.70
CA VAL A 458 26.50 -0.10 4.96
C VAL A 458 26.83 -0.51 6.39
N LEU A 459 26.94 -1.83 6.58
CA LEU A 459 27.04 -2.46 7.90
C LEU A 459 28.42 -3.12 8.11
N PRO A 460 28.96 -3.10 9.35
CA PRO A 460 30.28 -3.68 9.65
C PRO A 460 30.30 -5.20 9.50
N ASP A 461 29.15 -5.85 9.63
CA ASP A 461 29.01 -7.31 9.47
C ASP A 461 29.04 -7.73 7.99
N VAL A 462 28.74 -6.80 7.09
CA VAL A 462 28.78 -7.01 5.64
C VAL A 462 30.12 -6.58 5.05
N PHE A 463 30.67 -5.45 5.50
CA PHE A 463 31.85 -4.82 4.91
C PHE A 463 32.92 -4.50 5.97
N GLN A 464 34.19 -4.75 5.63
CA GLN A 464 35.31 -4.38 6.51
C GLN A 464 35.67 -2.91 6.39
N GLY A 465 35.95 -2.27 7.53
CA GLY A 465 36.54 -0.94 7.57
C GLY A 465 35.64 0.19 7.09
N ILE A 466 34.31 0.07 7.25
CA ILE A 466 33.30 1.01 6.74
C ILE A 466 33.31 2.43 7.34
N ALA A 467 34.12 2.70 8.36
CA ALA A 467 34.10 4.01 9.02
C ALA A 467 34.28 5.22 8.07
N PRO A 468 35.12 5.17 7.01
CA PRO A 468 35.17 6.22 5.99
C PRO A 468 33.88 6.34 5.16
N ALA A 469 33.24 5.23 4.78
CA ALA A 469 31.95 5.25 4.08
C ALA A 469 30.86 5.94 4.90
N VAL A 470 30.77 5.60 6.19
CA VAL A 470 29.80 6.18 7.11
C VAL A 470 30.01 7.69 7.25
N ARG A 471 31.26 8.14 7.36
CA ARG A 471 31.58 9.58 7.37
C ARG A 471 31.17 10.29 6.08
N ALA A 472 31.35 9.65 4.93
CA ALA A 472 30.93 10.22 3.64
C ALA A 472 29.40 10.34 3.57
N ILE A 473 28.66 9.30 3.99
CA ILE A 473 27.19 9.32 4.05
C ILE A 473 26.70 10.41 4.99
N ASP A 474 27.23 10.47 6.22
CA ASP A 474 26.81 11.44 7.23
C ASP A 474 27.16 12.90 6.85
N ALA A 475 28.15 13.10 5.97
CA ALA A 475 28.51 14.41 5.42
C ALA A 475 27.63 14.80 4.22
N ALA A 476 27.28 13.85 3.36
CA ALA A 476 26.50 14.11 2.15
C ALA A 476 24.98 14.18 2.40
N VAL A 477 24.46 13.42 3.36
CA VAL A 477 23.02 13.32 3.62
C VAL A 477 22.59 14.30 4.73
N PRO A 478 21.50 15.08 4.53
CA PRO A 478 20.96 15.99 5.54
C PRO A 478 20.70 15.34 6.91
N ALA A 479 20.89 16.09 8.00
CA ALA A 479 20.67 15.60 9.37
C ALA A 479 19.21 15.18 9.61
N ALA A 480 18.26 15.89 9.02
CA ALA A 480 16.83 15.60 9.13
C ALA A 480 16.43 14.22 8.56
N LEU A 481 17.24 13.63 7.67
CA LEU A 481 16.97 12.30 7.11
C LEU A 481 17.61 11.17 7.94
N ARG A 482 18.46 11.48 8.90
CA ARG A 482 19.15 10.51 9.75
C ARG A 482 18.38 10.22 11.04
N TYR A 483 18.28 8.96 11.43
CA TYR A 483 17.58 8.54 12.66
C TYR A 483 18.25 7.34 13.31
N PRO A 484 18.23 7.23 14.65
CA PRO A 484 18.60 6.00 15.32
C PRO A 484 17.61 4.89 14.99
N ALA A 485 18.08 3.65 14.90
CA ALA A 485 17.20 2.48 14.80
C ALA A 485 16.16 2.48 15.92
N SER A 486 14.93 2.03 15.63
CA SER A 486 13.87 1.90 16.64
C SER A 486 14.32 1.02 17.79
N GLY A 487 13.92 1.37 19.01
CA GLY A 487 14.10 0.51 20.18
C GLY A 487 13.19 -0.72 20.19
N PHE A 488 12.21 -0.77 19.28
CA PHE A 488 11.23 -1.85 19.19
C PHE A 488 11.45 -2.82 18.03
N ASN A 489 12.31 -2.49 17.07
CA ASN A 489 12.66 -3.45 16.03
C ASN A 489 13.31 -4.67 16.70
N SER A 490 12.77 -5.86 16.46
CA SER A 490 13.47 -7.10 16.78
C SER A 490 14.81 -7.07 16.04
N GLU A 491 15.90 -7.32 16.75
CA GLU A 491 17.16 -7.68 16.12
C GLU A 491 16.97 -9.06 15.48
N ASP A 492 16.41 -9.09 14.28
CA ASP A 492 16.45 -10.27 13.40
C ASP A 492 17.56 -10.14 12.36
#